data_AF-A0A957HZM3-F1
#
_entry.id   AF-A0A957HZM3-F1
#
_cell.length_a   1.000
_cell.length_b   1.000
_cell.length_c   1.000
_cell.angle_alpha   90.00
_cell.angle_beta   90.00
_cell.angle_gamma   90.00
#
_symmetry.space_group_name_H-M   'P 1'
#
loop_
_entity.id
_entity.type
_entity.pdbx_description
1 polymer ?
#
loop_
_entity_poly.entity_id
_entity_poly.type
_entity_poly.pdbx_seq_one_letter_code
_entity_poly.pdbx_strand_id
1 'polypeptide(L)'
;MMQEYRTTRDGVRGERPLQAWFDVRKRNLGSWAFAINRLTGMGLIVYLVLHLIVLSTLLQGEQGWDKFLEIARSPFFLAFDIVLIFGILFHGLNGIRVALIGMGIGAKNHRSLFWVLMFIGAVLLVVSAWKVFTI
;
A
#
# COMPACT_ATOMS: atom_id res chain seq x y z
N MET A 1 -36.39 40.30 -9.36
CA MET A 1 -35.03 39.94 -9.80
C MET A 1 -34.54 38.76 -8.95
N MET A 2 -35.03 37.56 -9.24
CA MET A 2 -34.69 36.31 -8.55
C MET A 2 -34.36 35.29 -9.63
N GLN A 3 -33.18 35.42 -10.25
CA GLN A 3 -32.67 34.38 -11.15
C GLN A 3 -32.02 33.30 -10.30
N GLU A 4 -32.70 32.16 -10.27
CA GLU A 4 -32.13 30.82 -10.28
C GLU A 4 -30.77 30.67 -9.59
N TYR A 5 -30.80 30.36 -8.29
CA TYR A 5 -29.79 29.50 -7.70
C TYR A 5 -29.93 28.12 -8.36
N ARG A 6 -29.39 28.00 -9.58
CA ARG A 6 -29.36 26.77 -10.37
C ARG A 6 -28.44 25.81 -9.63
N THR A 7 -29.02 25.05 -8.71
CA THR A 7 -28.35 23.96 -8.01
C THR A 7 -27.80 23.02 -9.07
N THR A 8 -26.48 23.01 -9.27
CA THR A 8 -25.77 22.07 -10.13
C THR A 8 -25.76 20.67 -9.52
N ARG A 9 -26.94 20.17 -9.11
CA ARG A 9 -27.20 18.75 -8.83
C ARG A 9 -27.38 18.02 -10.16
N ASP A 10 -26.46 18.22 -11.09
CA ASP A 10 -26.37 17.40 -12.27
C ASP A 10 -25.64 16.10 -11.88
N GLY A 11 -26.45 15.09 -11.58
CA GLY A 11 -26.04 13.69 -11.59
C GLY A 11 -25.05 13.31 -10.50
N VAL A 12 -25.54 13.21 -9.25
CA VAL A 12 -24.91 12.30 -8.29
C VAL A 12 -25.09 10.90 -8.86
N ARG A 13 -24.10 10.46 -9.66
CA ARG A 13 -24.07 9.14 -10.28
C ARG A 13 -24.43 8.12 -9.22
N GLY A 14 -25.40 7.27 -9.51
CA GLY A 14 -25.77 6.11 -8.68
C GLY A 14 -24.68 5.04 -8.65
N GLU A 15 -23.42 5.43 -8.44
CA GLU A 15 -22.35 4.49 -8.13
C GLU A 15 -22.59 4.03 -6.69
N ARG A 16 -22.66 2.71 -6.46
CA ARG A 16 -22.70 2.19 -5.09
C ARG A 16 -21.45 2.72 -4.36
N PRO A 17 -21.56 3.35 -3.18
CA PRO A 17 -20.45 4.08 -2.56
C PRO A 17 -19.18 3.23 -2.35
N LEU A 18 -19.34 1.92 -2.14
CA LEU A 18 -18.25 0.94 -2.06
C LEU A 18 -17.56 0.67 -3.41
N GLN A 19 -18.30 0.72 -4.52
CA GLN A 19 -17.75 0.52 -5.86
C GLN A 19 -16.97 1.76 -6.32
N ALA A 20 -17.44 2.96 -5.98
CA ALA A 20 -16.71 4.22 -6.24
C ALA A 20 -15.34 4.26 -5.56
N TRP A 21 -15.19 3.59 -4.41
CA TRP A 21 -13.92 3.50 -3.67
C TRP A 21 -12.82 2.74 -4.41
N PHE A 22 -13.20 1.82 -5.29
CA PHE A 22 -12.32 1.04 -6.16
C PHE A 22 -12.59 1.31 -7.65
N ASP A 23 -13.26 2.41 -7.97
CA ASP A 23 -13.60 2.72 -9.35
C ASP A 23 -12.37 3.23 -10.10
N VAL A 24 -11.68 2.30 -10.78
CA VAL A 24 -10.52 2.57 -11.62
C VAL A 24 -10.92 2.91 -13.06
N ARG A 25 -12.23 3.01 -13.38
CA ARG A 25 -12.71 3.13 -14.77
C ARG A 25 -12.19 4.36 -15.50
N LYS A 26 -11.77 5.42 -14.80
CA LYS A 26 -11.16 6.62 -15.42
C LYS A 26 -9.67 6.48 -15.79
N ARG A 27 -9.05 5.31 -15.60
CA ARG A 27 -7.69 4.92 -16.09
C ARG A 27 -6.57 5.95 -15.93
N ASN A 28 -6.66 6.88 -14.99
CA ASN A 28 -5.57 7.79 -14.70
C ASN A 28 -4.65 7.21 -13.62
N LEU A 29 -3.38 7.59 -13.66
CA LEU A 29 -2.34 7.11 -12.74
C LEU A 29 -2.70 7.33 -11.26
N GLY A 30 -3.43 8.40 -10.96
CA GLY A 30 -3.87 8.72 -9.60
C GLY A 30 -4.89 7.73 -9.05
N SER A 31 -5.87 7.31 -9.86
CA SER A 31 -6.89 6.32 -9.48
C SER A 31 -6.25 4.97 -9.13
N TRP A 32 -5.27 4.52 -9.93
CA TRP A 32 -4.51 3.30 -9.63
C TRP A 32 -3.69 3.42 -8.36
N ALA A 33 -2.92 4.51 -8.22
CA ALA A 33 -2.09 4.74 -7.05
C ALA A 33 -2.92 4.73 -5.76
N PHE A 34 -4.10 5.33 -5.79
CA PHE A 34 -5.04 5.37 -4.69
C PHE A 34 -5.62 4.00 -4.33
N ALA A 35 -6.09 3.23 -5.32
CA ALA A 35 -6.65 1.90 -5.09
C ALA A 35 -5.60 0.94 -4.52
N ILE A 36 -4.39 0.94 -5.09
CA ILE A 36 -3.28 0.09 -4.63
C ILE A 36 -2.87 0.49 -3.20
N ASN A 37 -2.80 1.78 -2.87
CA ASN A 37 -2.39 2.24 -1.54
C ASN A 37 -3.32 1.76 -0.41
N ARG A 38 -4.62 1.65 -0.73
CA ARG A 38 -5.62 1.12 0.20
C ARG A 38 -5.51 -0.39 0.32
N LEU A 39 -5.35 -1.07 -0.81
CA LEU A 39 -5.16 -2.52 -0.82
C LEU A 39 -3.93 -2.93 0.00
N THR A 40 -2.80 -2.25 -0.20
CA THR A 40 -1.60 -2.49 0.60
C THR A 40 -1.82 -2.15 2.07
N GLY A 41 -2.50 -1.05 2.38
CA GLY A 41 -2.85 -0.70 3.77
C GLY A 41 -3.69 -1.77 4.47
N MET A 42 -4.73 -2.31 3.81
CA MET A 42 -5.51 -3.42 4.35
C MET A 42 -4.66 -4.68 4.55
N GLY A 43 -3.80 -4.99 3.58
CA GLY A 43 -2.85 -6.10 3.69
C GLY A 43 -1.89 -5.94 4.87
N LEU A 44 -1.38 -4.73 5.12
CA LEU A 44 -0.49 -4.42 6.24
C LEU A 44 -1.18 -4.54 7.60
N ILE A 45 -2.47 -4.23 7.70
CA ILE A 45 -3.24 -4.46 8.93
C ILE A 45 -3.36 -5.96 9.21
N VAL A 46 -3.71 -6.76 8.20
CA VAL A 46 -3.77 -8.23 8.34
C VAL A 46 -2.41 -8.79 8.73
N TYR A 47 -1.35 -8.33 8.05
CA TYR A 47 0.02 -8.69 8.39
C TYR A 47 0.36 -8.34 9.84
N LEU A 48 0.01 -7.14 10.32
CA LEU A 48 0.32 -6.72 11.68
C LEU A 48 -0.29 -7.67 12.72
N VAL A 49 -1.54 -8.10 12.52
CA VAL A 49 -2.18 -9.09 13.41
C VAL A 49 -1.45 -10.44 13.35
N LEU A 50 -1.17 -10.95 12.16
CA LEU A 50 -0.43 -12.21 11.99
C LEU A 50 0.98 -12.13 12.60
N HIS A 51 1.64 -10.98 12.45
CA HIS A 51 2.97 -10.73 12.98
C HIS A 51 2.98 -10.76 14.51
N LEU A 52 1.98 -10.17 15.16
CA LEU A 52 1.83 -10.25 16.62
C LEU A 52 1.56 -11.69 17.10
N ILE A 53 0.79 -12.47 16.33
CA ILE A 53 0.57 -13.90 16.63
C ILE A 53 1.88 -14.67 16.54
N VAL A 54 2.68 -14.44 15.49
CA VAL A 54 4.01 -15.06 15.35
C VAL A 54 4.93 -14.63 16.48
N LEU A 55 5.00 -13.34 16.84
CA LEU A 55 5.82 -12.87 17.95
C LEU A 55 5.41 -13.49 19.30
N SER A 56 4.14 -13.86 19.47
CA SER A 56 3.69 -14.55 20.68
C SER A 56 4.32 -15.94 20.86
N THR A 57 4.85 -16.58 19.80
CA THR A 57 5.54 -17.88 19.92
C THR A 57 6.84 -17.77 20.70
N LEU A 58 7.45 -16.57 20.80
CA LEU A 58 8.61 -16.32 21.65
C LEU A 58 8.33 -16.61 23.12
N LEU A 59 7.06 -16.49 23.55
CA LEU A 59 6.64 -16.83 24.93
C LEU A 59 6.65 -18.33 25.20
N GLN A 60 6.73 -19.16 24.15
CA GLN A 60 6.76 -20.62 24.24
C GLN A 60 8.20 -21.17 24.35
N GLY A 61 9.21 -20.29 24.41
CA GLY A 61 10.62 -20.65 24.44
C GLY A 61 11.18 -21.01 23.06
N GLU A 62 12.42 -21.51 23.05
CA GLU A 62 13.18 -21.80 21.82
C GLU A 62 12.44 -22.74 20.87
N GLN A 63 11.80 -23.79 21.40
CA GLN A 63 11.09 -24.77 20.58
C GLN A 63 9.93 -24.17 19.77
N GLY A 64 9.21 -23.17 20.31
CA GLY A 64 8.14 -22.49 19.58
C GLY A 64 8.67 -21.60 18.46
N TRP A 65 9.81 -20.96 18.71
CA TRP A 65 10.50 -20.11 17.74
C TRP A 65 11.14 -20.92 16.60
N ASP A 66 11.80 -22.03 16.93
CA ASP A 66 12.49 -22.89 15.95
C ASP A 66 11.52 -23.46 14.91
N LYS A 67 10.32 -23.88 15.33
CA LYS A 67 9.25 -24.32 14.42
C LYS A 67 8.81 -23.22 13.45
N PHE A 68 8.75 -21.98 13.91
CA PHE A 68 8.44 -20.86 13.03
C PHE A 68 9.59 -20.61 12.04
N LEU A 69 10.84 -20.69 12.49
CA LEU A 69 12.01 -20.50 11.63
C LEU A 69 12.07 -21.53 10.48
N GLU A 70 11.68 -22.78 10.72
CA GLU A 70 11.57 -23.79 9.66
C GLU A 70 10.61 -23.36 8.55
N ILE A 71 9.46 -22.79 8.92
CA ILE A 71 8.46 -22.30 7.96
C ILE A 71 8.96 -21.02 7.29
N ALA A 72 9.52 -20.09 8.05
CA ALA A 72 9.96 -18.78 7.59
C ALA A 72 11.09 -18.85 6.55
N ARG A 73 11.91 -19.90 6.61
CA ARG A 73 12.99 -20.17 5.63
C ARG A 73 12.51 -20.90 4.38
N SER A 74 11.25 -21.34 4.32
CA SER A 74 10.73 -21.99 3.13
C SER A 74 10.66 -21.00 1.95
N PRO A 75 10.93 -21.44 0.70
CA PRO A 75 10.87 -20.56 -0.48
C PRO A 75 9.51 -19.85 -0.64
N PHE A 76 8.43 -20.52 -0.21
CA PHE A 76 7.09 -19.96 -0.24
C PHE A 76 6.91 -18.80 0.74
N PHE A 77 7.46 -18.91 1.95
CA PHE A 77 7.41 -17.83 2.93
C PHE A 77 8.32 -16.66 2.53
N LEU A 78 9.50 -16.94 1.98
CA LEU A 78 10.40 -15.91 1.43
C LEU A 78 9.74 -15.14 0.27
N ALA A 79 8.89 -15.79 -0.55
CA ALA A 79 8.11 -15.08 -1.56
C ALA A 79 7.07 -14.13 -0.94
N PHE A 80 6.45 -14.50 0.19
CA PHE A 80 5.57 -13.60 0.93
C PHE A 80 6.29 -12.39 1.50
N ASP A 81 7.55 -12.53 1.94
CA ASP A 81 8.35 -11.40 2.40
C ASP A 81 8.50 -10.34 1.31
N ILE A 82 8.67 -10.75 0.05
CA ILE A 82 8.75 -9.81 -1.10
C ILE A 82 7.42 -9.07 -1.30
N VAL A 83 6.30 -9.79 -1.22
CA VAL A 83 4.95 -9.19 -1.33
C VAL A 83 4.72 -8.19 -0.20
N LEU A 84 5.12 -8.54 1.02
CA LEU A 84 5.04 -7.68 2.19
C LEU A 84 5.91 -6.43 2.02
N ILE A 85 7.17 -6.58 1.61
CA ILE A 85 8.09 -5.47 1.38
C ILE A 85 7.54 -4.52 0.31
N PHE A 86 7.00 -5.06 -0.78
CA PHE A 86 6.28 -4.25 -1.77
C PHE A 86 5.14 -3.45 -1.14
N GLY A 87 4.31 -4.11 -0.32
CA GLY A 87 3.20 -3.49 0.40
C GLY A 87 3.65 -2.33 1.28
N ILE A 88 4.69 -2.54 2.10
CA ILE A 88 5.29 -1.53 2.99
C ILE A 88 5.82 -0.35 2.17
N LEU A 89 6.66 -0.62 1.16
CA LEU A 89 7.30 0.42 0.36
C LEU A 89 6.27 1.25 -0.41
N PHE A 90 5.32 0.60 -1.09
CA PHE A 90 4.30 1.30 -1.84
C PHE A 90 3.41 2.15 -0.91
N HIS A 91 2.92 1.56 0.19
CA HIS A 91 2.03 2.25 1.14
C HIS A 91 2.74 3.44 1.80
N GLY A 92 3.96 3.23 2.29
CA GLY A 92 4.75 4.26 2.95
C GLY A 92 5.11 5.40 2.00
N LEU A 93 5.70 5.09 0.84
CA LEU A 93 6.18 6.11 -0.10
C LEU A 93 5.02 6.88 -0.75
N ASN A 94 3.94 6.21 -1.15
CA ASN A 94 2.77 6.91 -1.69
C ASN A 94 1.98 7.65 -0.59
N GLY A 95 1.99 7.16 0.66
CA GLY A 95 1.48 7.89 1.82
C GLY A 95 2.23 9.20 2.06
N ILE A 96 3.58 9.16 2.05
CA ILE A 96 4.43 10.35 2.14
C ILE A 96 4.10 11.33 1.01
N ARG A 97 3.97 10.84 -0.23
CA ARG A 97 3.57 11.68 -1.36
C ARG A 97 2.25 12.41 -1.10
N VAL A 98 1.23 11.69 -0.62
CA VAL A 98 -0.09 12.27 -0.33
C VAL A 98 0.01 13.31 0.79
N ALA A 99 0.78 13.03 1.85
CA ALA A 99 1.03 13.97 2.94
C ALA A 99 1.71 15.26 2.44
N LEU A 100 2.78 15.13 1.65
CA LEU A 100 3.50 16.28 1.06
C LEU A 100 2.58 17.13 0.19
N ILE A 101 1.81 16.50 -0.71
CA ILE A 101 0.86 17.22 -1.57
C ILE A 101 -0.23 17.91 -0.73
N GLY A 102 -0.72 17.24 0.33
CA GLY A 102 -1.70 17.81 1.25
C GLY A 102 -1.18 19.04 2.00
N MET A 103 0.13 19.11 2.24
CA MET A 103 0.82 20.29 2.80
C MET A 103 1.14 21.36 1.76
N GLY A 104 0.74 21.18 0.49
CA GLY A 104 1.06 22.07 -0.63
C GLY A 104 2.46 21.88 -1.22
N ILE A 105 3.25 20.93 -0.70
CA ILE A 105 4.61 20.64 -1.18
C ILE A 105 4.54 19.72 -2.40
N GLY A 106 5.07 20.17 -3.53
CA GLY A 106 5.12 19.35 -4.74
C GLY A 106 3.77 19.12 -5.43
N ALA A 107 2.71 19.86 -5.06
CA ALA A 107 1.38 19.73 -5.66
C ALA A 107 1.37 19.95 -7.18
N LYS A 108 2.12 20.94 -7.68
CA LYS A 108 2.29 21.20 -9.13
C LYS A 108 3.03 20.07 -9.85
N ASN A 109 3.92 19.37 -9.15
CA ASN A 109 4.81 18.35 -9.70
C ASN A 109 4.39 16.93 -9.26
N HIS A 110 3.12 16.74 -8.89
CA HIS A 110 2.60 15.51 -8.27
C HIS A 110 2.82 14.23 -9.09
N ARG A 111 2.93 14.35 -10.43
CA ARG A 111 3.25 13.22 -11.33
C ARG A 111 4.73 12.86 -11.28
N SER A 112 5.62 13.85 -11.30
CA SER A 112 7.06 13.62 -11.16
C SER A 112 7.38 13.03 -9.80
N LEU A 113 6.81 13.60 -8.73
CA LEU A 113 6.97 13.10 -7.37
C LEU A 113 6.50 11.64 -7.22
N PHE A 114 5.41 11.25 -7.89
CA PHE A 114 4.97 9.86 -7.94
C PHE A 114 6.05 8.96 -8.54
N TRP A 115 6.51 9.26 -9.76
CA TRP A 115 7.48 8.40 -10.45
C TRP A 115 8.83 8.32 -9.75
N VAL A 116 9.32 9.42 -9.18
CA VAL A 116 10.56 9.42 -8.39
C VAL A 116 10.43 8.48 -7.19
N LEU A 117 9.34 8.59 -6.41
CA LEU A 117 9.13 7.75 -5.25
C LEU A 117 8.90 6.28 -5.64
N MET A 118 8.17 6.01 -6.72
CA MET A 118 7.98 4.64 -7.21
C MET A 118 9.28 4.03 -7.74
N PHE A 119 10.14 4.82 -8.37
CA PHE A 119 11.46 4.36 -8.81
C PHE A 119 12.34 4.01 -7.62
N ILE A 120 12.40 4.86 -6.59
CA ILE A 120 13.11 4.56 -5.34
C ILE A 120 12.56 3.28 -4.70
N GLY A 121 11.23 3.15 -4.61
CA GLY A 121 10.58 1.95 -4.09
C GLY A 121 10.92 0.69 -4.89
N ALA A 122 10.96 0.78 -6.22
CA ALA A 122 11.33 -0.35 -7.08
C ALA A 122 12.78 -0.79 -6.90
N VAL A 123 13.72 0.17 -6.80
CA VAL A 123 15.13 -0.13 -6.53
C VAL A 123 15.29 -0.81 -5.17
N LEU A 124 14.64 -0.27 -4.12
CA LEU A 124 14.66 -0.87 -2.80
C LEU A 124 14.07 -2.29 -2.81
N LEU A 125 12.94 -2.49 -3.49
CA LEU A 125 12.31 -3.81 -3.60
C LEU A 125 13.24 -4.83 -4.27
N VAL A 126 13.91 -4.46 -5.36
CA VAL A 126 14.86 -5.35 -6.05
C VAL A 126 16.04 -5.71 -5.16
N VAL A 127 16.62 -4.73 -4.48
CA VAL A 127 17.73 -4.97 -3.53
C VAL A 127 17.27 -5.87 -2.39
N SER A 128 16.10 -5.61 -1.82
CA SER A 128 15.52 -6.43 -0.76
C SER A 128 15.22 -7.85 -1.23
N ALA A 129 14.64 -8.02 -2.42
CA ALA A 129 14.34 -9.34 -2.97
C ALA A 129 15.62 -10.16 -3.18
N TRP A 130 16.71 -9.55 -3.67
CA TRP A 130 18.02 -10.20 -3.72
C TRP A 130 18.43 -10.65 -2.32
N LYS A 131 18.43 -9.74 -1.34
CA LYS A 131 18.87 -10.03 0.03
C LYS A 131 18.07 -11.18 0.67
N VAL A 132 16.74 -11.21 0.50
CA VAL A 132 15.87 -12.24 1.07
C VAL A 132 16.25 -13.66 0.61
N PHE A 133 16.72 -13.83 -0.63
CA PHE A 133 17.13 -15.15 -1.15
C PHE A 133 18.61 -15.49 -0.97
N THR A 134 19.42 -14.57 -0.43
CA THR A 134 20.87 -14.74 -0.32
C THR A 134 21.39 -14.72 1.11
N ILE A 135 20.49 -14.54 2.09
CA ILE A 135 20.74 -14.67 3.52
C ILE A 135 20.30 -16.06 3.96
#